data_AF-A0A061R8K2-F1
#
_entry.id   AF-A0A061R8K2-F1
#
_cell.length_a   1.000
_cell.length_b   1.000
_cell.length_c   1.000
_cell.angle_alpha   90.00
_cell.angle_beta   90.00
_cell.angle_gamma   90.00
#
_symmetry.space_group_name_H-M   'P 1'
#
loop_
_entity.id
_entity.type
_entity.pdbx_description
1 polymer ?
#
loop_
_entity_poly.entity_id
_entity_poly.type
_entity_poly.pdbx_seq_one_letter_code
_entity_poly.pdbx_strand_id
1 'polypeptide(L)'
;MTSEPRRTYCPVQSSWLRALFPDGVLQRLNRYPDEALWRQIMVSNPNWSFRVEYSAAVSGFTGLYQMGEEIRISLESLAQSSAEGIQPCQKQSLYFLTRLYVASLGFVIQGQLHDVEQLKKQLKLQFWYGADRDVSGGTSLLSKLGPLAEAVWGLHKELLHSVTNIALSPGDRTCDDIKPLAKCLRTCKELAVSVASLFCVDYQYHLRKSLSESEYWDYRRNRLASEKLEGFPEFRGMRLQILSCIFMSLPRQDRLARLRKVTRHLFPFSKTIFMCVSPFVYKRCFQKHLQVIRQSNQLHFRLRSGKVSCEQVGESSHRDRFHKQVEVGAR
;
A
#
# COMPACT_ATOMS: atom_id res chain seq x y z
N MET A 1 19.54 33.93 20.91
CA MET A 1 19.04 32.55 21.13
C MET A 1 17.80 32.33 20.27
N THR A 2 17.98 31.88 19.04
CA THR A 2 16.88 31.52 18.13
C THR A 2 16.63 30.02 18.28
N SER A 3 15.50 29.67 18.88
CA SER A 3 15.02 28.29 18.99
C SER A 3 14.67 27.77 17.59
N GLU A 4 15.56 26.96 17.01
CA GLU A 4 15.20 26.13 15.87
C GLU A 4 13.99 25.26 16.25
N PRO A 5 12.92 25.22 15.44
CA PRO A 5 11.84 24.27 15.70
C PRO A 5 12.43 22.88 15.53
N ARG A 6 12.40 22.08 16.61
CA ARG A 6 12.75 20.65 16.62
C ARG A 6 12.23 20.01 15.34
N ARG A 7 13.13 19.77 14.37
CA ARG A 7 12.80 19.12 13.09
C ARG A 7 12.25 17.74 13.44
N THR A 8 10.93 17.60 13.41
CA THR A 8 10.24 16.37 13.82
C THR A 8 10.47 15.35 12.72
N TYR A 9 11.55 14.58 12.89
CA TYR A 9 11.88 13.44 12.04
C TYR A 9 10.70 12.46 12.00
N CYS A 10 10.32 12.06 10.80
CA CYS A 10 9.18 11.21 10.48
C CYS A 10 9.74 9.92 9.87
N PRO A 11 9.94 8.87 10.67
CA PRO A 11 10.45 7.61 10.16
C PRO A 11 9.47 6.99 9.16
N VAL A 12 9.98 6.30 8.14
CA VAL A 12 9.16 5.46 7.26
C VAL A 12 8.69 4.23 8.04
N GLN A 13 7.41 4.22 8.42
CA GLN A 13 6.80 3.10 9.12
C GLN A 13 6.09 2.19 8.10
N SER A 14 6.84 1.23 7.55
CA SER A 14 6.27 0.19 6.66
C SER A 14 7.05 -1.11 6.81
N SER A 15 6.36 -2.19 7.18
CA SER A 15 6.96 -3.53 7.29
C SER A 15 7.56 -4.00 5.96
N TRP A 16 6.95 -3.62 4.84
CA TRP A 16 7.37 -4.01 3.48
C TRP A 16 8.59 -3.28 2.99
N LEU A 17 8.74 -2.03 3.41
CA LEU A 17 9.90 -1.23 3.06
C LEU A 17 11.00 -1.33 4.12
N ARG A 18 10.91 -2.23 5.11
CA ARG A 18 11.92 -2.37 6.16
C ARG A 18 13.30 -2.70 5.61
N ALA A 19 13.40 -3.47 4.52
CA ALA A 19 14.69 -3.73 3.86
C ALA A 19 15.32 -2.44 3.30
N LEU A 20 14.50 -1.48 2.91
CA LEU A 20 14.92 -0.18 2.38
C LEU A 20 15.09 0.87 3.50
N PHE A 21 14.28 0.77 4.56
CA PHE A 21 14.25 1.68 5.71
C PHE A 21 14.18 0.89 7.03
N PRO A 22 15.26 0.22 7.47
CA PRO A 22 15.24 -0.69 8.63
C PRO A 22 14.81 0.01 9.93
N ASP A 23 15.22 1.27 10.11
CA ASP A 23 14.84 2.13 11.25
C ASP A 23 14.00 3.34 10.80
N GLY A 24 13.29 3.18 9.68
CA GLY A 24 12.57 4.26 9.02
C GLY A 24 13.47 5.28 8.30
N VAL A 25 14.80 5.07 8.31
CA VAL A 25 15.82 5.87 7.62
C VAL A 25 16.29 5.14 6.36
N LEU A 26 16.49 5.87 5.26
CA LEU A 26 17.10 5.27 4.07
C LEU A 26 18.58 4.99 4.32
N GLN A 27 18.97 3.72 4.27
CA GLN A 27 20.37 3.33 4.43
C GLN A 27 21.13 3.46 3.11
N ARG A 28 22.42 3.78 3.20
CA ARG A 28 23.33 3.83 2.05
C ARG A 28 23.49 2.42 1.49
N LEU A 29 23.35 2.27 0.17
CA LEU A 29 23.58 1.01 -0.52
C LEU A 29 25.01 0.95 -1.05
N ASN A 30 25.59 -0.25 -1.15
CA ASN A 30 26.99 -0.46 -1.57
C ASN A 30 27.34 0.17 -2.93
N ARG A 31 26.36 0.31 -3.83
CA ARG A 31 26.52 0.99 -5.14
C ARG A 31 26.68 2.53 -5.05
N TYR A 32 26.68 3.07 -3.83
CA TYR A 32 26.99 4.47 -3.50
C TYR A 32 28.20 4.50 -2.56
N PRO A 33 29.43 4.54 -3.10
CA PRO A 33 30.65 4.34 -2.31
C PRO A 33 30.97 5.52 -1.40
N ASP A 34 30.66 6.74 -1.83
CA ASP A 34 30.91 7.96 -1.08
C ASP A 34 29.79 8.22 -0.05
N GLU A 35 30.13 8.03 1.23
CA GLU A 35 29.23 8.26 2.36
C GLU A 35 28.93 9.74 2.60
N ALA A 36 29.92 10.61 2.43
CA ALA A 36 29.76 12.05 2.64
C ALA A 36 28.81 12.62 1.59
N LEU A 37 29.04 12.28 0.32
CA LEU A 37 28.18 12.68 -0.79
C LEU A 37 26.78 12.08 -0.68
N TRP A 38 26.66 10.80 -0.27
CA TRP A 38 25.36 10.19 0.00
C TRP A 38 24.57 10.96 1.07
N ARG A 39 25.20 11.26 2.22
CA ARG A 39 24.57 12.04 3.30
C ARG A 39 24.19 13.43 2.81
N GLN A 40 25.07 14.10 2.09
CA GLN A 40 24.79 15.41 1.50
C GLN A 40 23.58 15.34 0.57
N ILE A 41 23.45 14.34 -0.31
CA ILE A 41 22.37 14.30 -1.30
C ILE A 41 21.03 13.82 -0.69
N MET A 42 21.07 12.76 0.13
CA MET A 42 19.86 12.03 0.57
C MET A 42 19.35 12.49 1.93
N VAL A 43 20.26 12.93 2.82
CA VAL A 43 19.93 13.26 4.21
C VAL A 43 19.89 14.77 4.43
N SER A 44 20.99 15.49 4.18
CA SER A 44 21.17 16.90 4.54
C SER A 44 21.49 17.77 3.32
N ASN A 45 20.62 17.71 2.30
CA ASN A 45 20.84 18.40 1.04
C ASN A 45 20.53 19.89 1.15
N PRO A 46 21.50 20.79 0.92
CA PRO A 46 21.25 22.24 1.03
C PRO A 46 20.26 22.74 -0.02
N ASN A 47 20.14 22.06 -1.16
CA ASN A 47 19.24 22.43 -2.25
C ASN A 47 17.82 21.89 -2.05
N TRP A 48 17.56 21.13 -0.98
CA TRP A 48 16.26 20.52 -0.69
C TRP A 48 15.89 20.72 0.78
N SER A 49 14.73 21.35 1.02
CA SER A 49 14.25 21.70 2.36
C SER A 49 13.80 20.51 3.23
N PHE A 50 14.02 19.27 2.77
CA PHE A 50 13.58 18.05 3.43
C PHE A 50 14.47 16.85 3.06
N ARG A 51 14.56 15.89 3.99
CA ARG A 51 15.23 14.60 3.78
C ARG A 51 14.46 13.74 2.77
N VAL A 52 15.15 12.83 2.07
CA VAL A 52 14.53 11.98 1.04
C VAL A 52 13.31 11.20 1.53
N GLU A 53 13.24 10.84 2.82
CA GLU A 53 12.12 10.11 3.40
C GLU A 53 10.77 10.85 3.33
N TYR A 54 10.80 12.18 3.19
CA TYR A 54 9.61 13.02 2.98
C TYR A 54 9.24 13.25 1.51
N SER A 55 10.03 12.72 0.58
CA SER A 55 9.76 12.89 -0.85
C SER A 55 8.39 12.31 -1.22
N ALA A 56 7.84 12.82 -2.32
CA ALA A 56 6.60 12.31 -2.89
C ALA A 56 6.72 10.84 -3.32
N ALA A 57 7.90 10.42 -3.80
CA ALA A 57 8.19 9.03 -4.15
C ALA A 57 8.06 8.11 -2.92
N VAL A 58 8.79 8.42 -1.85
CA VAL A 58 8.75 7.62 -0.61
C VAL A 58 7.35 7.63 0.00
N SER A 59 6.69 8.78 0.05
CA SER A 59 5.32 8.90 0.58
C SER A 59 4.30 8.12 -0.25
N GLY A 60 4.42 8.15 -1.58
CA GLY A 60 3.56 7.38 -2.49
C GLY A 60 3.70 5.87 -2.26
N PHE A 61 4.94 5.38 -2.27
CA PHE A 61 5.21 3.96 -2.02
C PHE A 61 4.78 3.53 -0.61
N THR A 62 5.11 4.30 0.43
CA THR A 62 4.70 3.98 1.82
C THR A 62 3.19 3.84 1.94
N GLY A 63 2.43 4.78 1.37
CA GLY A 63 0.96 4.71 1.36
C GLY A 63 0.43 3.49 0.60
N LEU A 64 1.00 3.19 -0.58
CA LEU A 64 0.63 2.01 -1.36
C LEU A 64 0.90 0.70 -0.63
N TYR A 65 2.07 0.55 0.00
CA TYR A 65 2.37 -0.67 0.75
C TYR A 65 1.45 -0.87 1.93
N GLN A 66 1.09 0.21 2.62
CA GLN A 66 0.10 0.13 3.70
C GLN A 66 -1.27 -0.29 3.16
N MET A 67 -1.73 0.27 2.03
CA MET A 67 -2.98 -0.18 1.39
C MET A 67 -2.93 -1.67 1.04
N GLY A 68 -1.85 -2.11 0.39
CA GLY A 68 -1.67 -3.52 0.01
C GLY A 68 -1.57 -4.45 1.21
N GLU A 69 -1.08 -3.98 2.36
CA GLU A 69 -1.07 -4.75 3.60
C GLU A 69 -2.46 -4.92 4.22
N GLU A 70 -3.25 -3.85 4.28
CA GLU A 70 -4.62 -3.94 4.76
C GLU A 70 -5.48 -4.87 3.89
N ILE A 71 -5.26 -4.87 2.57
CA ILE A 71 -5.91 -5.79 1.64
C ILE A 71 -5.45 -7.23 1.89
N ARG A 72 -4.14 -7.48 2.03
CA ARG A 72 -3.57 -8.81 2.32
C ARG A 72 -4.16 -9.41 3.59
N ILE A 73 -4.15 -8.65 4.69
CA ILE A 73 -4.68 -9.09 5.97
C ILE A 73 -6.18 -9.44 5.84
N SER A 74 -6.92 -8.63 5.08
CA SER A 74 -8.36 -8.89 4.88
C SER A 74 -8.61 -10.13 4.02
N LEU A 75 -7.78 -10.38 3.01
CA LEU A 75 -7.82 -11.60 2.19
C LEU A 75 -7.49 -12.85 2.99
N GLU A 76 -6.46 -12.80 3.84
CA GLU A 76 -6.10 -13.92 4.72
C GLU A 76 -7.19 -14.21 5.74
N SER A 77 -7.78 -13.16 6.32
CA SER A 77 -8.92 -13.30 7.23
C SER A 77 -10.14 -13.91 6.54
N LEU A 78 -10.39 -13.56 5.27
CA LEU A 78 -11.47 -14.14 4.47
C LEU A 78 -11.19 -15.61 4.07
N ALA A 79 -9.94 -15.94 3.77
CA ALA A 79 -9.53 -17.32 3.50
C ALA A 79 -9.70 -18.20 4.75
N GLN A 80 -9.41 -17.68 5.95
CA GLN A 80 -9.56 -18.45 7.19
C GLN A 80 -11.01 -18.71 7.60
N SER A 81 -11.97 -17.89 7.17
CA SER A 81 -13.36 -17.95 7.63
C SER A 81 -14.35 -18.58 6.64
N SER A 82 -13.96 -18.80 5.39
CA SER A 82 -14.87 -19.16 4.27
C SER A 82 -15.19 -20.66 4.16
N ALA A 83 -15.56 -21.31 5.27
CA ALA A 83 -16.07 -22.68 5.25
C ALA A 83 -17.42 -22.81 4.51
N GLU A 84 -18.20 -21.73 4.44
CA GLU A 84 -19.53 -21.65 3.84
C GLU A 84 -19.54 -20.86 2.51
N GLY A 85 -18.36 -20.56 1.95
CA GLY A 85 -18.22 -19.76 0.72
C GLY A 85 -18.14 -18.25 0.95
N ILE A 86 -17.96 -17.49 -0.14
CA ILE A 86 -17.79 -16.02 -0.12
C ILE A 86 -19.07 -15.32 -0.57
N GLN A 87 -19.56 -14.39 0.25
CA GLN A 87 -20.76 -13.60 -0.01
C GLN A 87 -20.58 -12.62 -1.19
N PRO A 88 -21.64 -12.32 -1.97
CA PRO A 88 -21.56 -11.37 -3.09
C PRO A 88 -21.04 -9.98 -2.70
N CYS A 89 -21.42 -9.45 -1.54
CA CYS A 89 -20.96 -8.15 -1.05
C CYS A 89 -19.44 -8.14 -0.73
N GLN A 90 -18.88 -9.28 -0.32
CA GLN A 90 -17.45 -9.45 -0.07
C GLN A 90 -16.69 -9.53 -1.39
N LYS A 91 -17.21 -10.29 -2.37
CA LYS A 91 -16.65 -10.36 -3.73
C LYS A 91 -16.57 -8.97 -4.37
N GLN A 92 -17.67 -8.21 -4.30
CA GLN A 92 -17.73 -6.85 -4.83
C GLN A 92 -16.75 -5.91 -4.10
N SER A 93 -16.67 -6.00 -2.77
CA SER A 93 -15.74 -5.18 -1.98
C SER A 93 -14.27 -5.51 -2.27
N LEU A 94 -13.95 -6.79 -2.47
CA LEU A 94 -12.62 -7.22 -2.88
C LEU A 94 -12.24 -6.64 -4.24
N TYR A 95 -13.15 -6.69 -5.23
CA TYR A 95 -12.93 -6.06 -6.53
C TYR A 95 -12.65 -4.56 -6.40
N PHE A 96 -13.45 -3.81 -5.64
CA PHE A 96 -13.23 -2.38 -5.48
C PHE A 96 -11.87 -2.05 -4.85
N LEU A 97 -11.48 -2.79 -3.79
CA LEU A 97 -10.20 -2.61 -3.13
C LEU A 97 -9.02 -2.93 -4.05
N THR A 98 -9.06 -4.06 -4.73
CA THR A 98 -8.00 -4.49 -5.65
C THR A 98 -7.87 -3.50 -6.81
N ARG A 99 -8.99 -3.09 -7.43
CA ARG A 99 -8.98 -2.10 -8.51
C ARG A 99 -8.35 -0.78 -8.06
N LEU A 100 -8.73 -0.28 -6.89
CA LEU A 100 -8.18 0.96 -6.33
C LEU A 100 -6.69 0.83 -6.04
N TYR A 101 -6.24 -0.30 -5.49
CA TYR A 101 -4.83 -0.57 -5.23
C TYR A 101 -4.00 -0.60 -6.53
N VAL A 102 -4.45 -1.38 -7.53
CA VAL A 102 -3.78 -1.48 -8.84
C VAL A 102 -3.71 -0.11 -9.53
N ALA A 103 -4.80 0.65 -9.52
CA ALA A 103 -4.83 2.00 -10.07
C ALA A 103 -3.88 2.96 -9.33
N SER A 104 -3.82 2.86 -8.00
CA SER A 104 -2.93 3.69 -7.19
C SER A 104 -1.46 3.36 -7.45
N LEU A 105 -1.12 2.07 -7.64
CA LEU A 105 0.22 1.63 -8.01
C LEU A 105 0.62 2.14 -9.39
N GLY A 106 -0.26 1.96 -10.38
CA GLY A 106 -0.06 2.49 -11.73
C GLY A 106 0.20 3.99 -11.71
N PHE A 107 -0.58 4.75 -10.93
CA PHE A 107 -0.36 6.19 -10.74
C PHE A 107 1.04 6.53 -10.21
N VAL A 108 1.50 5.86 -9.15
CA VAL A 108 2.80 6.16 -8.54
C VAL A 108 3.97 5.77 -9.43
N ILE A 109 3.90 4.62 -10.12
CA ILE A 109 4.96 4.14 -11.02
C ILE A 109 5.01 5.00 -12.28
N GLN A 110 3.89 5.14 -13.00
CA GLN A 110 3.86 5.88 -14.26
C GLN A 110 4.20 7.36 -14.06
N GLY A 111 3.74 7.96 -12.96
CA GLY A 111 4.08 9.34 -12.62
C GLY A 111 5.58 9.59 -12.53
N GLN A 112 6.32 8.63 -11.97
CA GLN A 112 7.77 8.71 -11.78
C GLN A 112 8.57 8.23 -13.00
N LEU A 113 8.12 7.21 -13.72
CA LEU A 113 8.73 6.82 -15.01
C LEU A 113 8.71 7.99 -15.98
N HIS A 114 7.56 8.65 -16.08
CA HIS A 114 7.42 9.83 -16.93
C HIS A 114 8.35 10.97 -16.48
N ASP A 115 8.56 11.15 -15.17
CA ASP A 115 9.53 12.14 -14.69
C ASP A 115 10.95 11.80 -15.15
N VAL A 116 11.37 10.55 -15.00
CA VAL A 116 12.71 10.12 -15.44
C VAL A 116 12.89 10.36 -16.95
N GLU A 117 11.88 10.03 -17.76
CA GLU A 117 11.92 10.22 -19.21
C GLU A 117 11.95 11.69 -19.62
N GLN A 118 11.08 12.53 -19.04
CA GLN A 118 11.00 13.94 -19.40
C GLN A 118 12.18 14.73 -18.87
N LEU A 119 12.64 14.47 -17.66
CA LEU A 119 13.83 15.12 -17.12
C LEU A 119 15.07 14.78 -17.97
N LYS A 120 15.15 13.55 -18.49
CA LYS A 120 16.19 13.17 -19.45
C LYS A 120 16.04 13.93 -20.77
N LYS A 121 14.84 14.08 -21.32
CA LYS A 121 14.60 14.75 -22.61
C LYS A 121 14.76 16.27 -22.53
N GLN A 122 14.14 16.90 -21.54
CA GLN A 122 14.03 18.35 -21.43
C GLN A 122 15.23 18.99 -20.73
N LEU A 123 15.73 18.36 -19.67
CA LEU A 123 16.84 18.88 -18.85
C LEU A 123 18.15 18.11 -19.06
N LYS A 124 18.20 17.18 -20.02
CA LYS A 124 19.38 16.36 -20.36
C LYS A 124 19.97 15.60 -19.18
N LEU A 125 19.18 15.35 -18.13
CA LEU A 125 19.62 14.64 -16.94
C LEU A 125 19.86 13.16 -17.24
N GLN A 126 20.92 12.61 -16.66
CA GLN A 126 21.21 11.19 -16.74
C GLN A 126 20.88 10.51 -15.42
N PHE A 127 20.05 9.48 -15.50
CA PHE A 127 19.70 8.63 -14.37
C PHE A 127 20.40 7.29 -14.55
N TRP A 128 21.31 6.97 -13.65
CA TRP A 128 22.02 5.71 -13.62
C TRP A 128 21.46 4.81 -12.52
N TYR A 129 21.77 3.52 -12.61
CA TYR A 129 21.67 2.64 -11.45
C TYR A 129 22.94 2.80 -10.60
N GLY A 130 22.86 3.31 -9.37
CA GLY A 130 24.03 3.59 -8.52
C GLY A 130 24.54 5.03 -8.58
N ALA A 131 25.73 5.29 -8.06
CA ALA A 131 26.27 6.65 -7.92
C ALA A 131 26.61 7.31 -9.25
N ASP A 132 27.35 6.62 -10.13
CA ASP A 132 27.84 7.13 -11.41
C ASP A 132 28.12 5.95 -12.38
N ARG A 133 28.35 6.26 -13.66
CA ARG A 133 28.58 5.27 -14.75
C ARG A 133 29.68 4.26 -14.41
N ASP A 134 30.74 4.70 -13.74
CA ASP A 134 31.95 3.91 -13.51
C ASP A 134 31.79 2.89 -12.38
N VAL A 135 30.86 3.12 -11.43
CA VAL A 135 30.67 2.26 -10.26
C VAL A 135 29.69 1.12 -10.54
N SER A 136 28.80 1.27 -11.52
CA SER A 136 27.73 0.30 -11.82
C SER A 136 27.80 -0.32 -13.21
N GLY A 137 28.94 -0.18 -13.89
CA GLY A 137 29.11 -0.66 -15.26
C GLY A 137 28.23 0.07 -16.29
N GLY A 138 27.78 1.28 -15.97
CA GLY A 138 27.08 2.16 -16.91
C GLY A 138 25.65 1.76 -17.28
N THR A 139 24.93 1.08 -16.40
CA THR A 139 23.53 0.72 -16.67
C THR A 139 22.60 1.90 -16.40
N SER A 140 21.79 2.30 -17.40
CA SER A 140 20.79 3.35 -17.22
C SER A 140 19.71 2.93 -16.21
N LEU A 141 19.15 3.87 -15.47
CA LEU A 141 18.06 3.58 -14.54
C LEU A 141 16.82 3.04 -15.29
N LEU A 142 16.51 3.63 -16.46
CA LEU A 142 15.38 3.22 -17.29
C LEU A 142 15.51 1.80 -17.83
N SER A 143 16.72 1.34 -18.17
CA SER A 143 16.91 -0.04 -18.63
C SER A 143 16.65 -1.08 -17.53
N LYS A 144 16.66 -0.69 -16.25
CA LYS A 144 16.20 -1.54 -15.13
C LYS A 144 14.73 -1.30 -14.78
N LEU A 145 14.33 -0.03 -14.68
CA LEU A 145 12.98 0.36 -14.30
C LEU A 145 11.93 -0.09 -15.32
N GLY A 146 12.18 0.03 -16.62
CA GLY A 146 11.22 -0.32 -17.67
C GLY A 146 10.74 -1.77 -17.57
N PRO A 147 11.64 -2.76 -17.68
CA PRO A 147 11.27 -4.17 -17.56
C PRO A 147 10.60 -4.51 -16.22
N LEU A 148 11.09 -3.95 -15.11
CA LEU A 148 10.50 -4.19 -13.79
C LEU A 148 9.11 -3.57 -13.66
N ALA A 149 8.89 -2.36 -14.18
CA ALA A 149 7.59 -1.71 -14.16
C ALA A 149 6.56 -2.46 -15.00
N GLU A 150 6.95 -2.95 -16.19
CA GLU A 150 6.10 -3.79 -17.02
C GLU A 150 5.77 -5.12 -16.33
N ALA A 151 6.75 -5.79 -15.71
CA ALA A 151 6.51 -7.01 -14.97
C ALA A 151 5.58 -6.79 -13.76
N VAL A 152 5.78 -5.70 -13.00
CA VAL A 152 4.87 -5.29 -11.91
C VAL A 152 3.46 -5.07 -12.46
N TRP A 153 3.35 -4.36 -13.58
CA TRP A 153 2.06 -4.05 -14.17
C TRP A 153 1.33 -5.30 -14.69
N GLY A 154 2.06 -6.22 -15.33
CA GLY A 154 1.54 -7.52 -15.77
C GLY A 154 0.93 -8.32 -14.62
N LEU A 155 1.69 -8.52 -13.53
CA LEU A 155 1.21 -9.25 -12.36
C LEU A 155 -0.01 -8.59 -11.70
N HIS A 156 -0.03 -7.25 -11.62
CA HIS A 156 -1.18 -6.54 -11.03
C HIS A 156 -2.42 -6.58 -11.92
N LYS A 157 -2.26 -6.64 -13.26
CA LYS A 157 -3.34 -6.89 -14.19
C LYS A 157 -3.89 -8.31 -14.04
N GLU A 158 -3.03 -9.31 -13.91
CA GLU A 158 -3.44 -10.70 -13.66
C GLU A 158 -4.20 -10.84 -12.34
N LEU A 159 -3.73 -10.16 -11.28
CA LEU A 159 -4.43 -10.09 -10.01
C LEU A 159 -5.82 -9.47 -10.17
N LEU A 160 -5.92 -8.33 -10.86
CA LEU A 160 -7.20 -7.66 -11.11
C LEU A 160 -8.14 -8.53 -11.94
N HIS A 161 -7.61 -9.23 -12.95
CA HIS A 161 -8.37 -10.17 -13.77
C HIS A 161 -8.92 -11.33 -12.93
N SER A 162 -8.06 -11.94 -12.10
CA SER A 162 -8.46 -13.02 -11.19
C SER A 162 -9.56 -12.60 -10.22
N VAL A 163 -9.43 -11.41 -9.63
CA VAL A 163 -10.45 -10.85 -8.73
C VAL A 163 -11.74 -10.51 -9.48
N THR A 164 -11.64 -10.02 -10.72
CA THR A 164 -12.81 -9.72 -11.56
C THR A 164 -13.59 -11.00 -11.87
N ASN A 165 -12.89 -12.09 -12.21
CA ASN A 165 -13.51 -13.39 -12.44
C ASN A 165 -14.24 -13.89 -11.20
N ILE A 166 -13.65 -13.73 -10.01
CA ILE A 166 -14.29 -14.08 -8.73
C ILE A 166 -15.52 -13.21 -8.48
N ALA A 167 -15.44 -11.91 -8.78
CA ALA A 167 -16.54 -10.96 -8.57
C ALA A 167 -17.74 -11.18 -9.48
N LEU A 168 -17.50 -11.63 -10.72
CA LEU A 168 -18.54 -11.86 -11.73
C LEU A 168 -19.08 -13.31 -11.72
N SER A 169 -18.43 -14.22 -11.00
CA SER A 169 -18.86 -15.63 -10.95
C SER A 169 -20.13 -15.81 -10.10
N PRO A 170 -21.20 -16.40 -10.64
CA PRO A 170 -22.48 -16.57 -9.95
C PRO A 170 -22.45 -17.65 -8.85
N GLY A 171 -21.48 -18.58 -8.87
CA GLY A 171 -21.38 -19.68 -7.89
C GLY A 171 -20.71 -19.28 -6.57
N ASP A 172 -20.96 -20.08 -5.54
CA ASP A 172 -20.26 -19.99 -4.25
C ASP A 172 -18.78 -20.34 -4.46
N ARG A 173 -17.92 -19.35 -4.22
CA ARG A 173 -16.47 -19.50 -4.31
C ARG A 173 -15.95 -19.98 -2.97
N THR A 174 -15.04 -20.95 -2.99
CA THR A 174 -14.51 -21.56 -1.78
C THR A 174 -13.25 -20.82 -1.31
N CYS A 175 -12.80 -21.16 -0.10
CA CYS A 175 -11.50 -20.77 0.43
C CYS A 175 -10.34 -20.98 -0.57
N ASP A 176 -10.42 -22.05 -1.37
CA ASP A 176 -9.37 -22.42 -2.33
C ASP A 176 -9.31 -21.49 -3.55
N ASP A 177 -10.37 -20.73 -3.83
CA ASP A 177 -10.35 -19.67 -4.84
C ASP A 177 -9.62 -18.40 -4.36
N ILE A 178 -9.53 -18.17 -3.03
CA ILE A 178 -8.94 -16.95 -2.44
C ILE A 178 -7.45 -17.12 -2.15
N LYS A 179 -7.02 -18.31 -1.70
CA LYS A 179 -5.60 -18.58 -1.37
C LYS A 179 -4.63 -18.19 -2.50
N PRO A 180 -4.92 -18.48 -3.79
CA PRO A 180 -4.08 -18.04 -4.90
C PRO A 180 -3.95 -16.53 -5.01
N LEU A 181 -5.01 -15.77 -4.68
CA LEU A 181 -4.96 -14.30 -4.69
C LEU A 181 -4.02 -13.75 -3.62
N ALA A 182 -4.05 -14.31 -2.41
CA ALA A 182 -3.15 -13.90 -1.33
C ALA A 182 -1.68 -14.16 -1.70
N LYS A 183 -1.41 -15.31 -2.35
CA LYS A 183 -0.08 -15.64 -2.88
C LYS A 183 0.34 -14.68 -4.01
N CYS A 184 -0.55 -14.43 -4.98
CA CYS A 184 -0.32 -13.50 -6.09
C CYS A 184 -0.03 -12.08 -5.57
N LEU A 185 -0.79 -11.60 -4.57
CA LEU A 185 -0.56 -10.31 -3.93
C LEU A 185 0.82 -10.25 -3.26
N ARG A 186 1.30 -11.35 -2.65
CA ARG A 186 2.66 -11.41 -2.08
C ARG A 186 3.72 -11.25 -3.16
N THR A 187 3.63 -12.00 -4.25
CA THR A 187 4.55 -11.89 -5.40
C THR A 187 4.51 -10.50 -6.02
N CYS A 188 3.32 -9.93 -6.21
CA CYS A 188 3.12 -8.55 -6.65
C CYS A 188 3.88 -7.55 -5.76
N LYS A 189 3.85 -7.76 -4.44
CA LYS A 189 4.51 -6.88 -3.47
C LYS A 189 6.02 -7.02 -3.49
N GLU A 190 6.55 -8.23 -3.57
CA GLU A 190 8.00 -8.48 -3.67
C GLU A 190 8.59 -7.74 -4.88
N LEU A 191 7.94 -7.86 -6.03
CA LEU A 191 8.39 -7.17 -7.25
C LEU A 191 8.21 -5.65 -7.17
N ALA A 192 7.12 -5.18 -6.56
CA ALA A 192 6.93 -3.75 -6.31
C ALA A 192 8.04 -3.18 -5.42
N VAL A 193 8.57 -3.93 -4.44
CA VAL A 193 9.65 -3.47 -3.55
C VAL A 193 10.93 -3.21 -4.36
N SER A 194 11.22 -4.03 -5.36
CA SER A 194 12.34 -3.79 -6.29
C SER A 194 12.18 -2.47 -7.04
N VAL A 195 10.96 -2.17 -7.53
CA VAL A 195 10.66 -0.89 -8.18
C VAL A 195 10.75 0.28 -7.20
N ALA A 196 10.24 0.12 -5.99
CA ALA A 196 10.31 1.14 -4.94
C ALA A 196 11.75 1.44 -4.53
N SER A 197 12.64 0.44 -4.52
CA SER A 197 14.07 0.64 -4.27
C SER A 197 14.68 1.58 -5.31
N LEU A 198 14.46 1.30 -6.60
CA LEU A 198 14.99 2.11 -7.69
C LEU A 198 14.45 3.55 -7.67
N PHE A 199 13.17 3.73 -7.33
CA PHE A 199 12.58 5.07 -7.25
C PHE A 199 12.97 5.83 -5.99
N CYS A 200 12.96 5.20 -4.82
CA CYS A 200 13.28 5.87 -3.56
C CYS A 200 14.78 6.11 -3.39
N VAL A 201 15.62 5.35 -4.11
CA VAL A 201 17.09 5.46 -4.05
C VAL A 201 17.63 6.12 -5.30
N ASP A 202 17.70 5.39 -6.42
CA ASP A 202 18.49 5.80 -7.58
C ASP A 202 17.89 7.03 -8.26
N TYR A 203 16.57 7.04 -8.47
CA TYR A 203 15.86 8.22 -8.98
C TYR A 203 16.04 9.42 -8.05
N GLN A 204 15.78 9.27 -6.74
CA GLN A 204 15.91 10.37 -5.80
C GLN A 204 17.35 10.88 -5.69
N TYR A 205 18.35 10.00 -5.71
CA TYR A 205 19.75 10.38 -5.66
C TYR A 205 20.13 11.25 -6.85
N HIS A 206 19.87 10.77 -8.08
CA HIS A 206 20.20 11.54 -9.28
C HIS A 206 19.40 12.83 -9.40
N LEU A 207 18.11 12.80 -9.05
CA LEU A 207 17.27 13.98 -9.03
C LEU A 207 17.84 15.05 -8.10
N ARG A 208 18.17 14.67 -6.86
CA ARG A 208 18.63 15.58 -5.81
C ARG A 208 20.09 16.00 -5.96
N LYS A 209 20.91 15.19 -6.66
CA LYS A 209 22.27 15.53 -7.08
C LYS A 209 22.26 16.59 -8.19
N SER A 210 21.30 16.50 -9.10
CA SER A 210 21.32 17.27 -10.36
C SER A 210 20.44 18.51 -10.35
N LEU A 211 19.40 18.56 -9.51
CA LEU A 211 18.46 19.67 -9.45
C LEU A 211 18.30 20.20 -8.02
N SER A 212 18.09 21.51 -7.93
CA SER A 212 17.51 22.14 -6.76
C SER A 212 16.01 21.85 -6.63
N GLU A 213 15.49 22.00 -5.41
CA GLU A 213 14.05 21.87 -5.14
C GLU A 213 13.23 22.84 -6.01
N SER A 214 13.69 24.08 -6.22
CA SER A 214 13.02 25.06 -7.07
C SER A 214 12.96 24.62 -8.53
N GLU A 215 14.07 24.18 -9.11
CA GLU A 215 14.11 23.73 -10.51
C GLU A 215 13.20 22.52 -10.74
N TYR A 216 13.22 21.56 -9.81
CA TYR A 216 12.32 20.41 -9.89
C TYR A 216 10.85 20.83 -9.78
N TRP A 217 10.52 21.77 -8.90
CA TRP A 217 9.15 22.27 -8.80
C TRP A 217 8.71 23.04 -10.04
N ASP A 218 9.59 23.86 -10.62
CA ASP A 218 9.30 24.59 -11.85
C ASP A 218 9.01 23.62 -12.99
N TYR A 219 9.85 22.60 -13.15
CA TYR A 219 9.60 21.48 -14.08
C TYR A 219 8.22 20.84 -13.83
N ARG A 220 7.91 20.45 -12.58
CA ARG A 220 6.63 19.80 -12.24
C ARG A 220 5.42 20.71 -12.51
N ARG A 221 5.55 22.03 -12.34
CA ARG A 221 4.49 23.00 -12.66
C ARG A 221 4.26 23.07 -14.17
N ASN A 222 5.33 23.22 -14.95
CA ASN A 222 5.27 23.32 -16.40
C ASN A 222 4.72 22.03 -17.04
N ARG A 223 5.11 20.87 -16.52
CA ARG A 223 4.57 19.57 -16.92
C ARG A 223 3.05 19.51 -16.73
N LEU A 224 2.54 19.84 -15.54
CA LEU A 224 1.10 19.77 -15.27
C LEU A 224 0.28 20.76 -16.10
N ALA A 225 0.87 21.91 -16.46
CA ALA A 225 0.25 22.89 -17.35
C ALA A 225 0.20 22.42 -18.81
N SER A 226 1.25 21.73 -19.27
CA SER A 226 1.39 21.23 -20.65
C SER A 226 0.62 19.94 -20.91
N GLU A 227 0.57 19.01 -19.95
CA GLU A 227 -0.01 17.69 -20.16
C GLU A 227 -1.54 17.71 -20.35
N LYS A 228 -2.28 18.73 -19.89
CA LYS A 228 -3.77 18.76 -19.86
C LYS A 228 -4.42 17.37 -19.64
N LEU A 229 -3.78 16.51 -18.83
CA LEU A 229 -4.19 15.16 -18.43
C LEU A 229 -4.35 14.08 -19.53
N GLU A 230 -3.61 14.10 -20.63
CA GLU A 230 -3.57 12.92 -21.52
C GLU A 230 -2.90 11.72 -20.83
N GLY A 231 -3.58 10.56 -20.80
CA GLY A 231 -3.05 9.29 -20.25
C GLY A 231 -3.23 9.08 -18.74
N PHE A 232 -3.87 10.02 -18.04
CA PHE A 232 -4.29 9.86 -16.64
C PHE A 232 -5.68 9.20 -16.59
N PRO A 233 -6.22 8.70 -15.45
CA PRO A 233 -7.67 8.63 -15.36
C PRO A 233 -8.20 10.06 -15.53
N GLU A 234 -8.72 10.36 -16.72
CA GLU A 234 -9.27 11.66 -17.15
C GLU A 234 -10.31 12.21 -16.13
N PHE A 235 -10.83 11.31 -15.31
CA PHE A 235 -11.75 11.58 -14.22
C PHE A 235 -11.07 12.15 -12.97
N ARG A 236 -11.25 13.46 -12.73
CA ARG A 236 -10.86 14.16 -11.47
C ARG A 236 -11.26 13.38 -10.20
N GLY A 237 -12.38 12.67 -10.24
CA GLY A 237 -12.85 11.84 -9.13
C GLY A 237 -11.95 10.65 -8.79
N MET A 238 -11.35 9.99 -9.79
CA MET A 238 -10.45 8.85 -9.57
C MET A 238 -9.10 9.33 -9.04
N ARG A 239 -8.61 10.48 -9.52
CA ARG A 239 -7.42 11.14 -8.97
C ARG A 239 -7.58 11.45 -7.48
N LEU A 240 -8.73 12.03 -7.12
CA LEU A 240 -9.06 12.30 -5.72
C LEU A 240 -9.06 11.01 -4.90
N GLN A 241 -9.72 9.94 -5.40
CA GLN A 241 -9.75 8.65 -4.71
C GLN A 241 -8.35 8.09 -4.45
N ILE A 242 -7.50 8.03 -5.48
CA ILE A 242 -6.13 7.52 -5.38
C ILE A 242 -5.32 8.35 -4.37
N LEU A 243 -5.28 9.67 -4.54
CA LEU A 243 -4.48 10.55 -3.68
C LEU A 243 -4.98 10.53 -2.24
N SER A 244 -6.30 10.58 -2.03
CA SER A 244 -6.88 10.52 -0.69
C SER A 244 -6.59 9.18 -0.02
N CYS A 245 -6.62 8.07 -0.76
CA CYS A 245 -6.32 6.76 -0.17
C CYS A 245 -4.83 6.62 0.18
N ILE A 246 -3.93 6.97 -0.73
CA ILE A 246 -2.48 6.99 -0.44
C ILE A 246 -2.19 7.86 0.79
N PHE A 247 -2.75 9.08 0.83
CA PHE A 247 -2.55 10.02 1.94
C PHE A 247 -3.10 9.50 3.26
N MET A 248 -4.33 8.98 3.26
CA MET A 248 -5.00 8.51 4.48
C MET A 248 -4.48 7.17 4.98
N SER A 249 -3.82 6.38 4.13
CA SER A 249 -3.12 5.17 4.53
C SER A 249 -1.81 5.44 5.28
N LEU A 250 -1.23 6.64 5.17
CA LEU A 250 -0.07 7.00 5.99
C LEU A 250 -0.45 7.11 7.49
N PRO A 251 0.46 6.83 8.43
CA PRO A 251 0.24 7.06 9.86
C PRO A 251 -0.18 8.50 10.15
N ARG A 252 -1.12 8.70 11.08
CA ARG A 252 -1.74 10.02 11.34
C ARG A 252 -0.70 11.09 11.68
N GLN A 253 0.31 10.71 12.47
CA GLN A 253 1.41 11.59 12.88
C GLN A 253 2.26 12.10 11.70
N ASP A 254 2.30 11.36 10.59
CA ASP A 254 3.21 11.63 9.47
C ASP A 254 2.57 12.44 8.35
N ARG A 255 1.24 12.37 8.24
CA ARG A 255 0.44 12.93 7.14
C ARG A 255 0.74 14.40 6.87
N LEU A 256 0.66 15.25 7.90
CA LEU A 256 0.85 16.68 7.74
C LEU A 256 2.30 17.03 7.35
N ALA A 257 3.27 16.35 7.95
CA ALA A 257 4.67 16.58 7.65
C ALA A 257 5.00 16.23 6.18
N ARG A 258 4.51 15.07 5.71
CA ARG A 258 4.66 14.64 4.31
C ARG A 258 3.91 15.57 3.35
N LEU A 259 2.68 15.96 3.66
CA LEU A 259 1.86 16.84 2.81
C LEU A 259 2.46 18.25 2.64
N ARG A 260 3.16 18.78 3.64
CA ARG A 260 3.85 20.08 3.54
C ARG A 260 4.86 20.11 2.40
N LYS A 261 5.50 18.97 2.09
CA LYS A 261 6.56 18.84 1.09
C LYS A 261 6.09 18.44 -0.31
N VAL A 262 4.77 18.36 -0.52
CA VAL A 262 4.14 18.06 -1.82
C VAL A 262 3.70 19.37 -2.49
N THR A 263 3.94 19.56 -3.79
CA THR A 263 3.46 20.77 -4.48
C THR A 263 1.94 20.86 -4.55
N ARG A 264 1.37 22.08 -4.51
CA ARG A 264 -0.09 22.31 -4.56
C ARG A 264 -0.72 21.75 -5.83
N HIS A 265 -0.01 21.76 -6.96
CA HIS A 265 -0.56 21.39 -8.27
C HIS A 265 -0.74 19.87 -8.45
N LEU A 266 -0.19 19.08 -7.53
CA LEU A 266 -0.46 17.64 -7.47
C LEU A 266 -1.89 17.33 -7.01
N PHE A 267 -2.56 18.27 -6.35
CA PHE A 267 -3.91 18.08 -5.85
C PHE A 267 -4.94 18.61 -6.85
N PRO A 268 -6.10 17.93 -7.01
CA PRO A 268 -7.19 18.41 -7.86
C PRO A 268 -7.83 19.72 -7.36
N PHE A 269 -7.55 20.12 -6.12
CA PHE A 269 -8.02 21.35 -5.46
C PHE A 269 -7.04 21.79 -4.38
N SER A 270 -7.34 22.87 -3.65
CA SER A 270 -6.45 23.38 -2.60
C SER A 270 -6.12 22.31 -1.54
N LYS A 271 -4.91 22.36 -0.97
CA LYS A 271 -4.47 21.40 0.06
C LYS A 271 -5.44 21.34 1.24
N THR A 272 -6.02 22.46 1.64
CA THR A 272 -6.99 22.54 2.73
C THR A 272 -8.24 21.74 2.42
N ILE A 273 -8.85 21.97 1.25
CA ILE A 273 -10.02 21.20 0.82
C ILE A 273 -9.66 19.71 0.68
N PHE A 274 -8.45 19.40 0.17
CA PHE A 274 -7.95 18.03 0.08
C PHE A 274 -7.90 17.33 1.43
N MET A 275 -7.37 17.99 2.45
CA MET A 275 -7.35 17.44 3.81
C MET A 275 -8.75 17.24 4.39
N CYS A 276 -9.69 18.16 4.13
CA CYS A 276 -11.06 18.06 4.63
C CYS A 276 -11.84 16.90 3.98
N VAL A 277 -11.68 16.71 2.67
CA VAL A 277 -12.45 15.71 1.90
C VAL A 277 -11.84 14.31 1.97
N SER A 278 -10.51 14.20 2.13
CA SER A 278 -9.80 12.92 2.10
C SER A 278 -10.30 11.87 3.11
N PRO A 279 -10.62 12.21 4.37
CA PRO A 279 -11.18 11.24 5.32
C PRO A 279 -12.50 10.64 4.85
N PHE A 280 -13.38 11.46 4.27
CA PHE A 280 -14.66 10.99 3.75
C PHE A 280 -14.46 10.05 2.54
N VAL A 281 -13.62 10.45 1.60
CA VAL A 281 -13.28 9.64 0.41
C VAL A 281 -12.64 8.32 0.83
N TYR A 282 -11.66 8.35 1.73
CA TYR A 282 -11.00 7.15 2.24
C TYR A 282 -11.98 6.22 2.96
N LYS A 283 -12.86 6.77 3.80
CA LYS A 283 -13.90 5.99 4.48
C LYS A 283 -14.81 5.28 3.48
N ARG A 284 -15.29 6.02 2.46
CA ARG A 284 -16.23 5.51 1.46
C ARG A 284 -15.60 4.51 0.49
N CYS A 285 -14.42 4.83 -0.05
CA CYS A 285 -13.81 4.10 -1.16
C CYS A 285 -12.87 2.98 -0.70
N PHE A 286 -12.42 2.98 0.55
CA PHE A 286 -11.47 1.99 1.06
C PHE A 286 -11.94 1.34 2.35
N GLN A 287 -12.13 2.11 3.44
CA GLN A 287 -12.42 1.51 4.75
C GLN A 287 -13.76 0.76 4.79
N LYS A 288 -14.81 1.28 4.14
CA LYS A 288 -16.11 0.62 4.06
C LYS A 288 -15.96 -0.79 3.46
N HIS A 289 -15.20 -0.92 2.37
CA HIS A 289 -15.01 -2.21 1.70
C HIS A 289 -14.14 -3.16 2.53
N LEU A 290 -13.11 -2.66 3.21
CA LEU A 290 -12.35 -3.46 4.17
C LEU A 290 -13.23 -3.96 5.31
N GLN A 291 -14.12 -3.11 5.83
CA GLN A 291 -15.06 -3.48 6.89
C GLN A 291 -16.05 -4.56 6.44
N VAL A 292 -16.58 -4.49 5.22
CA VAL A 292 -17.46 -5.54 4.68
C VAL A 292 -16.76 -6.91 4.68
N ILE A 293 -15.49 -6.95 4.26
CA ILE A 293 -14.70 -8.19 4.28
C ILE A 293 -14.46 -8.66 5.73
N ARG A 294 -14.12 -7.74 6.65
CA ARG A 294 -13.74 -8.07 8.05
C ARG A 294 -14.92 -8.38 8.99
N GLN A 295 -16.04 -7.66 8.91
CA GLN A 295 -17.17 -7.78 9.85
C GLN A 295 -17.94 -9.09 9.69
N SER A 296 -17.91 -9.68 8.50
CA SER A 296 -18.47 -11.00 8.24
C SER A 296 -17.85 -12.10 9.13
N ASN A 297 -16.61 -11.90 9.59
CA ASN A 297 -15.92 -12.84 10.48
C ASN A 297 -16.38 -12.74 11.96
N GLN A 298 -16.93 -11.60 12.38
CA GLN A 298 -17.38 -11.39 13.76
C GLN A 298 -18.76 -12.00 14.04
N LEU A 299 -19.65 -12.01 13.04
CA LEU A 299 -20.96 -12.66 13.15
C LEU A 299 -20.82 -14.18 13.27
N HIS A 300 -19.93 -14.81 12.49
CA HIS A 300 -19.67 -16.26 12.61
C HIS A 300 -19.00 -16.65 13.94
N PHE A 301 -18.10 -15.83 14.47
CA PHE A 301 -17.45 -16.12 15.76
C PHE A 301 -18.45 -16.04 16.93
N ARG A 302 -19.37 -15.07 16.92
CA ARG A 302 -20.46 -14.98 17.91
C ARG A 302 -21.47 -16.12 17.80
N LEU A 303 -21.80 -16.57 16.59
CA LEU A 303 -22.71 -17.70 16.38
C LEU A 303 -22.08 -19.04 16.81
N ARG A 304 -20.76 -19.22 16.61
CA ARG A 304 -20.03 -20.38 17.13
C ARG A 304 -19.84 -20.33 18.65
N SER A 305 -19.55 -19.18 19.25
CA SER A 305 -19.45 -19.08 20.71
C SER A 305 -20.82 -19.17 21.41
N GLY A 306 -21.90 -18.79 20.73
CA GLY A 306 -23.28 -18.95 21.23
C GLY A 306 -23.79 -20.40 21.17
N LYS A 307 -23.27 -21.23 20.26
CA LYS A 307 -23.61 -22.67 20.19
C LYS A 307 -22.90 -23.54 21.22
N VAL A 308 -21.85 -23.05 21.90
CA VAL A 308 -21.16 -23.81 22.96
C VAL A 308 -21.84 -23.64 24.34
N SER A 309 -22.90 -22.82 24.45
CA SER A 309 -23.57 -22.55 25.73
C SER A 309 -25.02 -23.04 25.82
N CYS A 310 -25.46 -23.95 24.94
CA CYS A 310 -26.83 -24.52 24.98
C CYS A 310 -26.90 -26.06 24.82
N GLU A 311 -25.79 -26.78 24.97
CA GLU A 311 -25.77 -28.23 25.16
C GLU A 311 -25.08 -28.60 26.47
N GLN A 312 -25.59 -28.07 27.58
CA GLN A 312 -25.46 -28.69 28.90
C GLN A 312 -26.77 -28.47 29.66
N VAL A 313 -27.83 -29.15 29.21
CA VAL A 313 -28.97 -29.44 30.06
C VAL A 313 -29.25 -30.93 29.96
N GLY A 314 -28.80 -31.64 31.01
CA GLY A 314 -29.58 -32.68 31.65
C GLY A 314 -29.64 -34.03 30.95
N GLU A 315 -28.62 -34.87 31.16
CA GLU A 315 -28.81 -36.32 31.19
C GLU A 315 -27.68 -36.99 31.96
N SER A 316 -27.89 -37.24 33.26
CA SER A 316 -27.48 -38.47 33.97
C SER A 316 -27.42 -38.22 35.49
N SER A 317 -28.34 -38.81 36.24
CA SER A 317 -28.04 -39.66 37.41
C SER A 317 -29.29 -39.88 38.24
N HIS A 318 -30.04 -40.94 37.92
CA HIS A 318 -30.69 -41.79 38.92
C HIS A 318 -31.24 -43.04 38.24
N ARG A 319 -30.38 -44.05 38.10
CA ARG A 319 -30.77 -45.46 38.07
C ARG A 319 -29.63 -46.27 38.66
N ASP A 320 -29.80 -46.67 39.91
CA ASP A 320 -29.09 -47.83 40.44
C ASP A 320 -30.13 -48.80 41.04
N ARG A 321 -30.16 -49.98 40.41
CA ARG A 321 -30.41 -51.32 40.95
C ARG A 321 -31.80 -51.74 41.43
N PHE A 322 -32.41 -52.54 40.55
CA PHE A 322 -33.16 -53.75 40.88
C PHE A 322 -32.28 -54.81 41.59
N HIS A 323 -32.77 -55.39 42.69
CA HIS A 323 -33.24 -56.79 42.82
C HIS A 323 -33.05 -57.36 44.24
N LYS A 324 -34.16 -57.71 44.90
CA LYS A 324 -34.53 -59.09 45.35
C LYS A 324 -35.80 -59.04 46.22
N GLN A 325 -36.85 -59.74 45.79
CA GLN A 325 -37.46 -60.93 46.43
C GLN A 325 -38.06 -60.63 47.83
N VAL A 326 -39.38 -60.48 47.96
CA VAL A 326 -40.38 -61.56 48.21
C VAL A 326 -40.05 -62.31 49.50
N GLU A 327 -40.73 -61.99 50.61
CA GLU A 327 -41.68 -62.89 51.30
C GLU A 327 -42.16 -62.30 52.65
N VAL A 328 -43.49 -62.36 52.81
CA VAL A 328 -44.25 -62.86 53.99
C VAL A 328 -44.09 -62.13 55.34
N GLY A 329 -45.25 -61.73 55.86
CA GLY A 329 -45.39 -61.02 57.12
C GLY A 329 -45.06 -61.84 58.37
N ALA A 330 -44.78 -61.10 59.44
CA ALA A 330 -44.79 -61.58 60.80
C ALA A 330 -45.97 -60.91 61.52
N ARG A 331 -46.80 -61.74 62.14
CA ARG A 331 -46.98 -61.57 63.57
C ARG A 331 -45.70 -61.99 64.26
#